data_AF-A0A7D7VCA5-F1
#
_entry.id   AF-A0A7D7VCA5-F1
#
_cell.length_a   1.000
_cell.length_b   1.000
_cell.length_c   1.000
_cell.angle_alpha   90.00
_cell.angle_beta   90.00
_cell.angle_gamma   90.00
#
_symmetry.space_group_name_H-M   'P 1'
#
loop_
_entity.id
_entity.type
_entity.pdbx_description
1 polymer ?
#
loop_
_entity_poly.entity_id
_entity_poly.type
_entity_poly.pdbx_seq_one_letter_code
_entity_poly.pdbx_strand_id
1 'polypeptide(L)'
;MDKPQVTDRLPRYIQVNSILEFTRLVCALERAPRVSFLHDYNGKKILSVQMDVLKEKPIVYYTHLEDNGHYLCYGLNGGKEQSEIVNTTSDASKLYSPIVKIKSLPKTLQPGNGTMDRYQPIELEDMSSLAKLTWGFEEIPFPLFLFPYGDKWLIGVFMNFNDEGTSYFCHVVLDLDPQMPFLKFSTTNGSTPTFVENPSKHGYSYIKIIKLKDTHPLVDYGHLQN
;
A
#
# COMPACT_ATOMS: atom_id res chain seq x y z
N MET A 1 5.62 23.73 -35.34
CA MET A 1 4.45 23.56 -34.45
C MET A 1 4.54 22.16 -33.87
N ASP A 2 5.14 22.04 -32.69
CA ASP A 2 5.15 20.76 -31.98
C ASP A 2 3.72 20.44 -31.55
N LYS A 3 3.26 19.24 -31.87
CA LYS A 3 1.98 18.74 -31.34
C LYS A 3 2.11 18.73 -29.82
N PRO A 4 1.10 19.22 -29.06
CA PRO A 4 1.12 19.08 -27.61
C PRO A 4 1.23 17.60 -27.28
N GLN A 5 2.32 17.24 -26.62
CA GLN A 5 2.56 15.89 -26.13
C GLN A 5 1.42 15.60 -25.14
N VAL A 6 0.51 14.69 -25.52
CA VAL A 6 -0.61 14.30 -24.64
C VAL A 6 0.01 13.59 -23.44
N THR A 7 0.12 14.30 -22.32
CA THR A 7 0.58 13.74 -21.06
C THR A 7 -0.51 12.83 -20.51
N ASP A 8 -0.27 11.52 -20.56
CA ASP A 8 -1.16 10.55 -19.92
C ASP A 8 -1.16 10.80 -18.41
N ARG A 9 -2.28 11.29 -17.88
CA ARG A 9 -2.51 11.57 -16.46
C ARG A 9 -3.46 10.55 -15.80
N LEU A 10 -3.78 9.47 -16.51
CA LEU A 10 -4.75 8.49 -16.03
C LEU A 10 -4.17 7.71 -14.85
N PRO A 11 -5.01 7.28 -13.89
CA PRO A 11 -4.58 6.48 -12.77
C PRO A 11 -3.87 5.18 -13.17
N ARG A 12 -3.03 4.67 -12.25
CA ARG A 12 -2.40 3.35 -12.35
C ARG A 12 -2.92 2.45 -11.25
N TYR A 13 -3.44 1.30 -11.67
CA TYR A 13 -4.08 0.34 -10.79
C TYR A 13 -3.10 -0.78 -10.44
N ILE A 14 -2.93 -1.03 -9.15
CA ILE A 14 -1.98 -2.00 -8.60
C ILE A 14 -2.76 -2.97 -7.72
N GLN A 15 -2.69 -4.26 -8.05
CA GLN A 15 -3.45 -5.27 -7.33
C GLN A 15 -2.72 -5.68 -6.04
N VAL A 16 -3.41 -5.60 -4.91
CA VAL A 16 -2.94 -6.21 -3.66
C VAL A 16 -3.25 -7.71 -3.65
N ASN A 17 -2.54 -8.48 -2.83
CA ASN A 17 -2.58 -9.94 -2.87
C ASN A 17 -3.92 -10.53 -2.41
N SER A 18 -4.67 -9.85 -1.53
CA SER A 18 -5.97 -10.34 -1.04
C SER A 18 -6.86 -9.22 -0.51
N ILE A 19 -8.12 -9.53 -0.21
CA ILE A 19 -9.01 -8.60 0.51
C ILE A 19 -8.45 -8.23 1.89
N LEU A 20 -7.78 -9.14 2.58
CA LEU A 20 -7.16 -8.86 3.88
C LEU A 20 -6.04 -7.82 3.75
N GLU A 21 -5.20 -7.92 2.71
CA GLU A 21 -4.18 -6.90 2.41
C GLU A 21 -4.81 -5.54 2.11
N PHE A 22 -5.90 -5.51 1.35
CA PHE A 22 -6.62 -4.28 1.04
C PHE A 22 -7.22 -3.67 2.32
N THR A 23 -7.86 -4.48 3.15
CA THR A 23 -8.45 -4.05 4.42
C THR A 23 -7.39 -3.53 5.39
N ARG A 24 -6.22 -4.20 5.49
CA ARG A 24 -5.08 -3.71 6.27
C ARG A 24 -4.60 -2.35 5.75
N LEU A 25 -4.50 -2.17 4.43
CA LEU A 25 -4.10 -0.91 3.80
C LEU A 25 -5.01 0.25 4.21
N VAL A 26 -6.34 0.05 4.24
CA VAL A 26 -7.29 1.15 4.52
C VAL A 26 -7.67 1.29 6.00
N CYS A 27 -7.43 0.29 6.84
CA CYS A 27 -7.85 0.32 8.26
C CYS A 27 -6.67 0.29 9.24
N ALA A 28 -5.74 -0.65 9.11
CA ALA A 28 -4.77 -0.93 10.16
C ALA A 28 -3.83 0.25 10.40
N LEU A 29 -3.58 0.55 11.68
CA LEU A 29 -2.72 1.65 12.15
C LEU A 29 -3.11 3.04 11.64
N GLU A 30 -4.30 3.19 11.05
CA GLU A 30 -4.82 4.50 10.65
C GLU A 30 -5.50 5.19 11.83
N ARG A 31 -5.33 6.50 11.97
CA ARG A 31 -6.10 7.30 12.95
C ARG A 31 -7.59 7.28 12.62
N ALA A 32 -7.92 7.32 11.34
CA ALA A 32 -9.27 7.14 10.81
C ALA A 32 -9.17 6.26 9.56
N PRO A 33 -9.92 5.15 9.46
CA PRO A 33 -9.90 4.32 8.27
C PRO A 33 -10.23 5.11 7.00
N ARG A 34 -9.50 4.83 5.92
CA ARG A 34 -9.66 5.49 4.62
C ARG A 34 -10.95 5.08 3.96
N VAL A 35 -11.52 5.95 3.11
CA VAL A 35 -12.69 5.60 2.30
C VAL A 35 -12.28 4.69 1.16
N SER A 36 -12.99 3.58 0.99
CA SER A 36 -12.83 2.65 -0.12
C SER A 36 -13.88 2.93 -1.19
N PHE A 37 -13.50 2.77 -2.46
CA PHE A 37 -14.41 2.97 -3.59
C PHE A 37 -14.70 1.66 -4.31
N LEU A 38 -15.98 1.37 -4.54
CA LEU A 38 -16.45 0.22 -5.29
C LEU A 38 -16.88 0.65 -6.70
N HIS A 39 -16.28 0.04 -7.72
CA HIS A 39 -16.60 0.31 -9.13
C HIS A 39 -16.21 -0.85 -10.05
N ASP A 40 -16.64 -0.80 -11.30
CA ASP A 40 -16.27 -1.76 -12.33
C ASP A 40 -14.90 -1.45 -12.95
N TYR A 41 -14.04 -2.46 -13.02
CA TYR A 41 -12.75 -2.45 -13.69
C TYR A 41 -12.63 -3.71 -14.56
N ASN A 42 -12.49 -3.53 -15.88
CA ASN A 42 -12.41 -4.62 -16.86
C ASN A 42 -13.55 -5.66 -16.71
N GLY A 43 -14.77 -5.19 -16.47
CA GLY A 43 -15.96 -6.03 -16.31
C GLY A 43 -16.07 -6.76 -14.97
N LYS A 44 -15.20 -6.46 -14.00
CA LYS A 44 -15.23 -7.01 -12.65
C LYS A 44 -15.36 -5.89 -11.62
N LYS A 45 -16.14 -6.13 -10.57
CA LYS A 45 -16.20 -5.20 -9.43
C LYS A 45 -14.92 -5.28 -8.60
N ILE A 46 -14.41 -4.13 -8.22
CA ILE A 46 -13.24 -3.99 -7.38
C ILE A 46 -13.52 -3.05 -6.22
N LEU A 47 -12.71 -3.19 -5.17
CA LEU A 47 -12.52 -2.17 -4.14
C LEU A 47 -11.19 -1.47 -4.42
N SER A 48 -11.17 -0.15 -4.31
CA SER A 48 -10.00 0.65 -4.65
C SER A 48 -9.77 1.80 -3.68
N VAL A 49 -8.51 2.17 -3.49
CA VAL A 49 -8.09 3.37 -2.75
C VAL A 49 -6.89 4.00 -3.45
N GLN A 50 -6.89 5.33 -3.58
CA GLN A 50 -5.71 6.07 -4.02
C GLN A 50 -4.77 6.26 -2.83
N MET A 51 -3.50 5.89 -2.98
CA MET A 51 -2.51 6.01 -1.90
C MET A 51 -1.37 6.96 -2.21
N ASP A 52 -1.06 7.20 -3.49
CA ASP A 52 0.09 8.01 -3.90
C ASP A 52 -0.19 8.72 -5.23
N VAL A 53 0.71 9.62 -5.62
CA VAL A 53 0.73 10.33 -6.89
C VAL A 53 2.14 10.27 -7.48
N LEU A 54 2.27 9.61 -8.64
CA LEU A 54 3.52 9.55 -9.41
C LEU A 54 3.45 10.51 -10.58
N LYS A 55 4.19 11.64 -10.52
CA LYS A 55 4.17 12.69 -11.55
C LYS A 55 2.76 13.05 -12.03
N GLU A 56 1.93 13.51 -11.10
CA GLU A 56 0.51 13.87 -11.30
C GLU A 56 -0.44 12.68 -11.57
N LYS A 57 0.04 11.44 -11.56
CA LYS A 57 -0.79 10.24 -11.82
C LYS A 57 -1.19 9.57 -10.53
N PRO A 58 -2.50 9.44 -10.25
CA PRO A 58 -2.96 8.69 -9.09
C PRO A 58 -2.49 7.24 -9.13
N ILE A 59 -1.88 6.77 -8.05
CA ILE A 59 -1.59 5.36 -7.84
C ILE A 59 -2.69 4.77 -6.97
N VAL A 60 -3.46 3.87 -7.58
CA VAL A 60 -4.66 3.26 -7.03
C VAL A 60 -4.36 1.80 -6.72
N TYR A 61 -4.50 1.44 -5.45
CA TYR A 61 -4.42 0.04 -5.03
C TYR A 61 -5.81 -0.56 -5.05
N TYR A 62 -5.93 -1.83 -5.46
CA TYR A 62 -7.22 -2.48 -5.57
C TYR A 62 -7.18 -3.98 -5.25
N THR A 63 -8.36 -4.51 -4.89
CA THR A 63 -8.65 -5.96 -4.84
C THR A 63 -9.98 -6.25 -5.53
N HIS A 64 -10.21 -7.49 -5.93
CA HIS A 64 -11.52 -7.90 -6.44
C HIS A 64 -12.54 -7.94 -5.30
N LEU A 65 -13.78 -7.59 -5.61
CA LEU A 65 -14.86 -7.69 -4.65
C LEU A 65 -15.22 -9.17 -4.43
N GLU A 66 -15.21 -9.60 -3.18
CA GLU A 66 -15.57 -10.97 -2.79
C GLU A 66 -17.03 -11.06 -2.32
N ASP A 67 -17.55 -10.03 -1.67
CA ASP A 67 -18.93 -9.95 -1.17
C ASP A 67 -19.46 -8.50 -1.22
N ASN A 68 -20.76 -8.30 -1.01
CA ASN A 68 -21.41 -6.99 -0.98
C ASN A 68 -21.66 -6.51 0.45
N GLY A 69 -21.44 -5.22 0.68
CA GLY A 69 -21.81 -4.58 1.93
C GLY A 69 -21.63 -3.07 1.87
N HIS A 70 -21.47 -2.46 3.04
CA HIS A 70 -21.31 -1.02 3.22
C HIS A 70 -19.97 -0.63 3.84
N TYR A 71 -19.30 -1.56 4.51
CA TYR A 71 -18.02 -1.31 5.19
C TYR A 71 -17.09 -2.51 5.05
N LEU A 72 -15.78 -2.25 4.98
CA LEU A 72 -14.73 -3.23 5.27
C LEU A 72 -14.43 -3.18 6.76
N CYS A 73 -14.67 -4.28 7.45
CA CYS A 73 -14.36 -4.48 8.85
C CYS A 73 -12.96 -5.08 8.99
N TYR A 74 -12.15 -4.47 9.85
CA TYR A 74 -10.83 -4.95 10.24
C TYR A 74 -10.77 -5.14 11.75
N GLY A 75 -10.18 -6.24 12.18
CA GLY A 75 -9.78 -6.37 13.58
C GLY A 75 -8.89 -7.57 13.84
N LEU A 76 -8.56 -7.74 15.10
CA LEU A 76 -7.78 -8.87 15.57
C LEU A 76 -8.70 -9.86 16.30
N ASN A 77 -8.47 -11.15 16.09
CA ASN A 77 -9.09 -12.23 16.85
C ASN A 77 -8.00 -13.24 17.22
N GLY A 78 -7.81 -13.48 18.53
CA GLY A 78 -6.71 -14.31 19.02
C GLY A 78 -5.32 -13.84 18.55
N GLY A 79 -5.15 -12.53 18.31
CA GLY A 79 -3.91 -11.96 17.78
C GLY A 79 -3.71 -12.09 16.26
N LYS A 80 -4.64 -12.72 15.53
CA LYS A 80 -4.61 -12.81 14.07
C LYS A 80 -5.55 -11.80 13.43
N GLU A 81 -5.15 -11.26 12.29
CA GLU A 81 -5.98 -10.33 11.55
C GLU A 81 -7.20 -11.02 10.94
N GLN A 82 -8.30 -10.27 10.88
CA GLN A 82 -9.54 -10.65 10.22
C GLN A 82 -10.04 -9.50 9.37
N SER A 83 -10.63 -9.85 8.22
CA SER A 83 -11.27 -8.93 7.29
C SER A 83 -12.63 -9.48 6.90
N GLU A 84 -13.66 -8.65 6.96
CA GLU A 84 -15.02 -9.00 6.55
C GLU A 84 -15.70 -7.80 5.87
N ILE A 85 -16.62 -8.05 4.93
CA ILE A 85 -17.50 -7.02 4.38
C ILE A 85 -18.80 -7.05 5.17
N VAL A 86 -19.19 -5.91 5.76
CA VAL A 86 -20.34 -5.83 6.67
C VAL A 86 -21.29 -4.68 6.30
N ASN A 87 -22.51 -4.72 6.83
CA ASN A 87 -23.53 -3.70 6.58
C ASN A 87 -23.61 -2.62 7.68
N THR A 88 -23.03 -2.87 8.86
CA THR A 88 -23.10 -1.97 10.03
C THR A 88 -21.77 -1.91 10.76
N THR A 89 -21.56 -0.86 11.55
CA THR A 89 -20.35 -0.64 12.37
C THR A 89 -20.66 -0.84 13.86
N SER A 90 -21.26 -1.97 14.23
CA SER A 90 -21.80 -2.20 15.56
C SER A 90 -20.76 -2.60 16.62
N ASP A 91 -19.64 -3.20 16.21
CA ASP A 91 -18.57 -3.59 17.12
C ASP A 91 -17.50 -2.50 17.18
N ALA A 92 -17.49 -1.72 18.26
CA ALA A 92 -16.57 -0.61 18.46
C ALA A 92 -15.10 -1.04 18.69
N SER A 93 -14.82 -2.34 18.85
CA SER A 93 -13.45 -2.87 18.93
C SER A 93 -12.79 -3.05 17.56
N LYS A 94 -13.56 -2.93 16.48
CA LYS A 94 -13.11 -3.09 15.09
C LYS A 94 -12.95 -1.74 14.41
N LEU A 95 -12.18 -1.74 13.33
CA LEU A 95 -12.02 -0.59 12.44
C LEU A 95 -12.86 -0.80 11.18
N TYR A 96 -13.45 0.27 10.65
CA TYR A 96 -14.34 0.19 9.50
C TYR A 96 -13.97 1.20 8.43
N SER A 97 -13.60 0.72 7.24
CA SER A 97 -13.47 1.56 6.05
C SER A 97 -14.81 1.60 5.30
N PRO A 98 -15.44 2.77 5.11
CA PRO A 98 -16.69 2.87 4.38
C PRO A 98 -16.48 2.59 2.89
N ILE A 99 -17.45 1.92 2.27
CA ILE A 99 -17.44 1.58 0.84
C ILE A 99 -18.39 2.52 0.09
N VAL A 100 -17.81 3.45 -0.68
CA VAL A 100 -18.55 4.34 -1.58
C VAL A 100 -18.73 3.66 -2.93
N LYS A 101 -19.98 3.41 -3.32
CA LYS A 101 -20.33 2.73 -4.58
C LYS A 101 -20.45 3.75 -5.70
N ILE A 102 -19.56 3.67 -6.69
CA ILE A 102 -19.55 4.55 -7.86
C ILE A 102 -20.34 3.88 -8.98
N LYS A 103 -21.35 4.58 -9.51
CA LYS A 103 -22.18 4.07 -10.60
C LYS A 103 -21.40 3.95 -11.92
N SER A 104 -20.56 4.94 -12.23
CA SER A 104 -19.72 4.96 -13.43
C SER A 104 -18.54 5.90 -13.22
N LEU A 105 -17.32 5.46 -13.51
CA LEU A 105 -16.14 6.34 -13.45
C LEU A 105 -16.11 7.31 -14.64
N PRO A 106 -15.78 8.59 -14.42
CA PRO A 106 -15.45 9.49 -15.52
C PRO A 106 -14.18 8.99 -16.24
N LYS A 107 -14.05 9.31 -17.54
CA LYS A 107 -12.92 8.84 -18.38
C LYS A 107 -11.56 9.19 -17.79
N THR A 108 -11.45 10.31 -17.09
CA THR A 108 -10.21 10.79 -16.44
C THR A 108 -9.77 9.94 -15.24
N LEU A 109 -10.68 9.15 -14.65
CA LEU A 109 -10.39 8.25 -13.54
C LEU A 109 -10.31 6.79 -13.98
N GLN A 110 -10.49 6.51 -15.27
CA GLN A 110 -10.32 5.15 -15.78
C GLN A 110 -8.82 4.78 -15.80
N PRO A 111 -8.48 3.52 -15.52
CA PRO A 111 -7.11 3.04 -15.59
C PRO A 111 -6.47 3.34 -16.95
N GLY A 112 -5.25 3.90 -16.92
CA GLY A 112 -4.44 4.07 -18.12
C GLY A 112 -3.50 2.89 -18.39
N ASN A 113 -2.96 2.83 -19.61
CA ASN A 113 -2.32 1.62 -20.15
C ASN A 113 -0.78 1.69 -20.26
N GLY A 114 -0.11 2.76 -19.85
CA GLY A 114 1.37 2.79 -19.89
C GLY A 114 2.00 4.13 -19.59
N THR A 115 3.14 4.14 -18.88
CA THR A 115 3.99 5.33 -18.68
C THR A 115 5.44 4.94 -18.72
N MET A 116 6.29 5.88 -19.16
CA MET A 116 7.72 5.85 -18.89
C MET A 116 8.04 6.28 -17.45
N ASP A 117 7.08 6.87 -16.73
CA ASP A 117 7.28 7.29 -15.34
C ASP A 117 7.37 6.07 -14.43
N ARG A 118 8.47 6.04 -13.67
CA ARG A 118 8.84 4.97 -12.76
C ARG A 118 9.34 5.57 -11.46
N TYR A 119 9.21 4.80 -10.38
CA TYR A 119 9.95 5.03 -9.15
C TYR A 119 11.40 4.59 -9.35
N GLN A 120 12.34 5.46 -9.01
CA GLN A 120 13.75 5.08 -8.98
C GLN A 120 14.01 4.24 -7.73
N PRO A 121 14.51 2.99 -7.86
CA PRO A 121 14.82 2.19 -6.69
C PRO A 121 16.05 2.76 -5.96
N ILE A 122 15.95 2.83 -4.64
CA ILE A 122 17.09 3.03 -3.75
C ILE A 122 17.12 1.81 -2.84
N GLU A 123 18.15 0.98 -2.99
CA GLU A 123 18.39 -0.12 -2.07
C GLU A 123 19.03 0.43 -0.79
N LEU A 124 18.46 0.02 0.35
CA LEU A 124 18.93 0.36 1.68
C LEU A 124 19.67 -0.84 2.27
N GLU A 125 20.66 -0.55 3.09
CA GLU A 125 21.52 -1.56 3.70
C GLU A 125 20.75 -2.57 4.57
N ASP A 126 19.73 -2.10 5.30
CA ASP A 126 19.00 -2.95 6.24
C ASP A 126 17.58 -2.45 6.58
N MET A 127 16.82 -3.32 7.25
CA MET A 127 15.48 -3.00 7.76
C MET A 127 15.50 -1.84 8.76
N SER A 128 16.62 -1.63 9.48
CA SER A 128 16.78 -0.51 10.42
C SER A 128 16.76 0.83 9.68
N SER A 129 17.42 0.89 8.53
CA SER A 129 17.47 2.06 7.65
C SER A 129 16.10 2.31 7.02
N LEU A 130 15.42 1.25 6.56
CA LEU A 130 14.05 1.35 6.05
C LEU A 130 13.07 1.87 7.12
N ALA A 131 13.13 1.35 8.35
CA ALA A 131 12.27 1.80 9.45
C ALA A 131 12.53 3.26 9.85
N LYS A 132 13.75 3.76 9.71
CA LYS A 132 14.07 5.18 9.97
C LYS A 132 13.44 6.13 8.96
N LEU A 133 13.01 5.68 7.77
CA LEU A 133 12.29 6.54 6.84
C LEU A 133 10.93 6.98 7.36
N THR A 134 10.36 6.29 8.35
CA THR A 134 9.14 6.78 9.03
C THR A 134 9.42 7.80 10.12
N TRP A 135 10.69 8.12 10.41
CA TRP A 135 11.08 9.07 11.45
C TRP A 135 10.73 10.50 11.04
N GLY A 136 10.09 11.25 11.92
CA GLY A 136 9.71 12.65 11.68
C GLY A 136 8.40 12.85 10.91
N PHE A 137 7.75 11.77 10.46
CA PHE A 137 6.36 11.85 10.00
C PHE A 137 5.43 11.98 11.22
N GLU A 138 4.80 13.14 11.35
CA GLU A 138 3.81 13.41 12.42
C GLU A 138 2.48 12.67 12.18
N GLU A 139 2.26 12.15 10.97
CA GLU A 139 1.06 11.40 10.54
C GLU A 139 1.24 9.87 10.55
N ILE A 140 0.23 9.18 10.00
CA ILE A 140 0.18 7.71 9.87
C ILE A 140 1.38 7.24 9.04
N PRO A 141 2.21 6.31 9.56
CA PRO A 141 3.39 5.85 8.83
C PRO A 141 2.97 5.22 7.50
N PHE A 142 3.67 5.56 6.42
CA PHE A 142 3.44 4.95 5.11
C PHE A 142 3.53 3.42 5.22
N PRO A 143 2.62 2.68 4.58
CA PRO A 143 2.73 1.22 4.53
C PRO A 143 4.04 0.83 3.83
N LEU A 144 4.64 -0.27 4.29
CA LEU A 144 5.64 -0.97 3.48
C LEU A 144 4.89 -1.82 2.45
N PHE A 145 5.33 -1.79 1.20
CA PHE A 145 4.87 -2.68 0.16
C PHE A 145 5.84 -3.84 0.01
N LEU A 146 5.30 -5.05 -0.06
CA LEU A 146 6.04 -6.30 -0.21
C LEU A 146 5.60 -7.00 -1.48
N PHE A 147 6.54 -7.36 -2.36
CA PHE A 147 6.21 -8.04 -3.61
C PHE A 147 7.37 -8.88 -4.15
N PRO A 148 7.09 -9.92 -4.94
CA PRO A 148 8.13 -10.78 -5.50
C PRO A 148 8.91 -10.05 -6.60
N TYR A 149 10.20 -10.40 -6.73
CA TYR A 149 11.07 -9.98 -7.84
C TYR A 149 12.10 -11.08 -8.10
N GLY A 150 11.91 -11.84 -9.19
CA GLY A 150 12.72 -13.03 -9.45
C GLY A 150 12.55 -14.08 -8.36
N ASP A 151 13.65 -14.54 -7.77
CA ASP A 151 13.70 -15.46 -6.63
C ASP A 151 13.71 -14.74 -5.27
N LYS A 152 13.68 -13.40 -5.26
CA LYS A 152 13.72 -12.55 -4.08
C LYS A 152 12.39 -11.85 -3.83
N TRP A 153 12.33 -11.16 -2.70
CA TRP A 153 11.24 -10.28 -2.31
C TRP A 153 11.78 -8.88 -2.07
N LEU A 154 11.10 -7.86 -2.58
CA LEU A 154 11.42 -6.47 -2.26
C LEU A 154 10.40 -5.98 -1.23
N ILE A 155 10.90 -5.40 -0.13
CA ILE A 155 10.09 -4.70 0.85
C ILE A 155 10.54 -3.24 0.91
N GLY A 156 9.60 -2.30 0.80
CA GLY A 156 9.98 -0.90 0.76
C GLY A 156 8.82 0.06 0.82
N VAL A 157 9.15 1.35 0.73
CA VAL A 157 8.20 2.46 0.74
C VAL A 157 8.34 3.27 -0.54
N PHE A 158 7.20 3.72 -1.07
CA PHE A 158 7.16 4.69 -2.17
C PHE A 158 7.09 6.08 -1.57
N MET A 159 8.01 6.97 -1.96
CA MET A 159 8.07 8.31 -1.41
C MET A 159 8.63 9.33 -2.39
N ASN A 160 8.22 10.59 -2.21
CA ASN A 160 8.81 11.76 -2.83
C ASN A 160 9.54 12.55 -1.73
N PHE A 161 10.84 12.78 -1.88
CA PHE A 161 11.59 13.61 -0.91
C PHE A 161 11.29 15.11 -1.06
N ASN A 162 10.68 15.50 -2.18
CA ASN A 162 10.35 16.88 -2.54
C ASN A 162 9.13 16.91 -3.49
N ASP A 163 8.35 17.99 -3.42
CA ASP A 163 7.06 18.12 -4.14
C ASP A 163 7.19 18.15 -5.67
N GLU A 164 8.36 18.53 -6.21
CA GLU A 164 8.61 18.67 -7.66
C GLU A 164 9.67 17.69 -8.20
N GLY A 165 10.10 16.70 -7.40
CA GLY A 165 11.22 15.85 -7.77
C GLY A 165 10.88 14.42 -8.13
N THR A 166 11.93 13.62 -8.22
CA THR A 166 11.85 12.20 -8.55
C THR A 166 11.15 11.42 -7.44
N SER A 167 10.32 10.46 -7.83
CA SER A 167 9.71 9.49 -6.93
C SER A 167 10.62 8.29 -6.74
N TYR A 168 10.77 7.83 -5.51
CA TYR A 168 11.67 6.74 -5.15
C TYR A 168 10.93 5.54 -4.57
N PHE A 169 11.51 4.36 -4.79
CA PHE A 169 11.18 3.15 -4.07
C PHE A 169 12.37 2.77 -3.19
N CYS A 170 12.32 3.22 -1.94
CA CYS A 170 13.34 2.92 -0.94
C CYS A 170 13.07 1.54 -0.35
N HIS A 171 13.97 0.59 -0.53
CA HIS A 171 13.67 -0.82 -0.29
C HIS A 171 14.84 -1.63 0.25
N VAL A 172 14.52 -2.81 0.77
CA VAL A 172 15.46 -3.86 1.18
C VAL A 172 15.10 -5.12 0.41
N VAL A 173 16.12 -5.88 0.00
CA VAL A 173 15.96 -7.19 -0.62
C VAL A 173 15.88 -8.27 0.47
N LEU A 174 14.87 -9.13 0.38
CA LEU A 174 14.67 -10.27 1.26
C LEU A 174 14.80 -11.56 0.44
N ASP A 175 15.46 -12.57 1.03
CA ASP A 175 15.56 -13.90 0.42
C ASP A 175 14.21 -14.65 0.42
N LEU A 176 13.34 -14.35 1.38
CA LEU A 176 12.08 -15.04 1.60
C LEU A 176 10.98 -14.05 1.97
N ASP A 177 9.74 -14.42 1.66
CA ASP A 177 8.55 -13.73 2.17
C ASP A 177 8.48 -13.87 3.70
N PRO A 178 8.44 -12.77 4.47
CA PRO A 178 8.39 -12.82 5.93
C PRO A 178 7.10 -13.44 6.48
N GLN A 179 6.02 -13.57 5.68
CA GLN A 179 4.69 -14.08 6.10
C GLN A 179 4.04 -13.32 7.25
N MET A 180 4.54 -12.12 7.57
CA MET A 180 4.12 -11.34 8.72
C MET A 180 3.58 -9.97 8.27
N PRO A 181 2.45 -9.53 8.84
CA PRO A 181 1.75 -8.32 8.41
C PRO A 181 2.32 -7.01 8.94
N PHE A 182 3.19 -7.04 9.97
CA PHE A 182 3.73 -5.84 10.57
C PHE A 182 5.24 -5.92 10.77
N LEU A 183 5.88 -4.76 10.64
CA LEU A 183 7.24 -4.53 11.11
C LEU A 183 7.17 -3.80 12.46
N LYS A 184 7.76 -4.38 13.49
CA LYS A 184 7.91 -3.78 14.81
C LYS A 184 9.33 -3.26 14.97
N PHE A 185 9.48 -2.02 15.43
CA PHE A 185 10.77 -1.40 15.67
C PHE A 185 10.75 -0.51 16.90
N SER A 186 11.92 -0.20 17.44
CA SER A 186 12.10 0.79 18.50
C SER A 186 13.07 1.85 18.03
N THR A 187 12.79 3.08 18.42
CA THR A 187 13.61 4.24 18.10
C THR A 187 14.53 4.65 19.24
N THR A 188 14.41 4.01 20.41
CA THR A 188 15.07 4.43 21.65
C THR A 188 16.08 3.43 22.19
N ASN A 189 16.00 2.15 21.84
CA ASN A 189 16.84 1.11 22.44
C ASN A 189 17.75 0.36 21.45
N GLY A 190 17.87 0.84 20.20
CA GLY A 190 18.75 0.26 19.18
C GLY A 190 18.41 -1.17 18.75
N SER A 191 17.23 -1.69 19.12
CA SER A 191 16.80 -3.02 18.69
C SER A 191 16.54 -3.09 17.19
N THR A 192 17.01 -4.18 16.57
CA THR A 192 16.75 -4.46 15.16
C THR A 192 15.24 -4.62 14.90
N PRO A 193 14.70 -4.06 13.81
CA PRO A 193 13.32 -4.28 13.43
C PRO A 193 13.01 -5.77 13.25
N THR A 194 11.80 -6.16 13.65
CA THR A 194 11.35 -7.56 13.60
C THR A 194 9.95 -7.67 13.01
N PHE A 195 9.74 -8.70 12.20
CA PHE A 195 8.44 -9.05 11.63
C PHE A 195 7.54 -9.68 12.69
N VAL A 196 6.27 -9.28 12.77
CA VAL A 196 5.31 -9.74 13.80
C VAL A 196 3.89 -9.89 13.26
N GLU A 197 3.11 -10.77 13.90
CA GLU A 197 1.70 -11.04 13.55
C GLU A 197 0.73 -9.90 13.93
N ASN A 198 1.04 -9.14 14.98
CA ASN A 198 0.14 -8.09 15.47
C ASN A 198 0.90 -6.97 16.24
N PRO A 199 0.33 -5.75 16.30
CA PRO A 199 0.92 -4.62 17.00
C PRO A 199 0.53 -4.55 18.48
N SER A 200 0.76 -5.62 19.26
CA SER A 200 0.28 -5.71 20.65
C SER A 200 1.26 -5.22 21.73
N LYS A 201 2.57 -5.18 21.46
CA LYS A 201 3.56 -4.82 22.49
C LYS A 201 3.68 -3.31 22.65
N HIS A 202 3.47 -2.84 23.88
CA HIS A 202 3.68 -1.43 24.24
C HIS A 202 5.16 -1.02 24.14
N GLY A 203 5.40 0.28 23.89
CA GLY A 203 6.74 0.85 23.81
C GLY A 203 7.47 0.62 22.48
N TYR A 204 6.78 0.07 21.47
CA TYR A 204 7.28 -0.11 20.12
C TYR A 204 6.43 0.64 19.11
N SER A 205 7.06 1.00 18.00
CA SER A 205 6.40 1.50 16.81
C SER A 205 6.17 0.36 15.82
N TYR A 206 5.13 0.50 14.99
CA TYR A 206 4.71 -0.50 14.03
C TYR A 206 4.47 0.12 12.66
N ILE A 207 4.84 -0.62 11.62
CA ILE A 207 4.51 -0.30 10.22
C ILE A 207 3.74 -1.48 9.67
N LYS A 208 2.62 -1.22 9.00
CA LYS A 208 1.88 -2.26 8.28
C LYS A 208 2.61 -2.62 6.98
N ILE A 209 2.57 -3.89 6.62
CA ILE A 209 3.13 -4.44 5.39
C ILE A 209 1.95 -4.82 4.50
N ILE A 210 1.94 -4.34 3.26
CA ILE A 210 0.90 -4.58 2.26
C ILE A 210 1.51 -5.39 1.13
N LYS A 211 1.08 -6.64 1.03
CA LYS A 211 1.57 -7.55 0.00
C LYS A 211 0.86 -7.30 -1.32
N LEU A 212 1.62 -7.11 -2.38
CA LEU A 212 1.09 -7.01 -3.73
C LEU A 212 0.94 -8.40 -4.34
N LYS A 213 0.02 -8.53 -5.30
CA LYS A 213 -0.20 -9.78 -6.01
C LYS A 213 1.00 -10.16 -6.88
N ASP A 214 1.52 -9.16 -7.59
CA ASP A 214 2.59 -9.31 -8.56
C ASP A 214 3.69 -8.26 -8.29
N THR A 215 4.83 -8.41 -8.97
CA THR A 215 5.92 -7.42 -9.00
C THR A 215 5.37 -6.03 -9.33
N HIS A 216 5.78 -5.00 -8.57
CA HIS A 216 5.23 -3.66 -8.73
C HIS A 216 5.56 -3.07 -10.12
N PRO A 217 4.55 -2.78 -10.96
CA PRO A 217 4.79 -2.53 -12.37
C PRO A 217 5.47 -1.19 -12.66
N LEU A 218 5.58 -0.29 -11.68
CA LEU A 218 6.12 1.07 -11.85
C LEU A 218 7.49 1.29 -11.21
N VAL A 219 8.20 0.27 -10.75
CA VAL A 219 9.60 0.44 -10.30
C VAL A 219 10.53 0.36 -11.52
N ASP A 220 11.56 1.19 -11.55
CA ASP A 220 12.62 1.15 -12.57
C ASP A 220 13.68 0.09 -12.21
N TYR A 221 13.36 -1.16 -12.51
CA TYR A 221 14.24 -2.29 -12.21
C TYR A 221 15.58 -2.28 -12.95
N GLY A 222 15.74 -1.48 -14.02
CA GLY A 222 17.01 -1.35 -14.74
C GLY A 222 18.12 -0.67 -13.93
N HIS A 223 17.75 0.00 -12.83
CA HIS A 223 18.65 0.71 -11.93
C HIS A 223 18.82 0.02 -10.57
N LEU A 224 18.35 -1.21 -10.41
CA LEU A 224 18.69 -2.00 -9.23
C LEU A 224 20.22 -2.19 -9.21
N GLN A 225 20.84 -1.86 -8.07
CA GLN A 225 22.27 -2.09 -7.87
C GLN A 225 22.45 -3.61 -7.75
N ASN A 226 23.34 -4.18 -8.58
CA ASN A 226 23.68 -5.61 -8.52
C ASN A 226 24.64 -5.89 -7.37
#